data_AF-A0A935EEW6-F1
#
_entry.id   AF-A0A935EEW6-F1
#
_cell.length_a   1.000
_cell.length_b   1.000
_cell.length_c   1.000
_cell.angle_alpha   90.00
_cell.angle_beta   90.00
_cell.angle_gamma   90.00
#
_symmetry.space_group_name_H-M   'P 1'
#
loop_
_entity.id
_entity.type
_entity.pdbx_description
1 polymer ?
#
loop_
_entity_poly.entity_id
_entity_poly.type
_entity_poly.pdbx_seq_one_letter_code
_entity_poly.pdbx_strand_id
1 'polypeptide(L)'
;MTKTTLVDRALVRLSGEDVRGFLQGLVTNDVLGPLPVWAGLLTPQGKALFDFLVWADGDDLLLDCEASETPALVKRLSMYRLRKPITIALDPSLAVHWSPAAGRGVPDPRDPGLGFRWIAPPEKPAEGWHAQRLSRGIVEGIAELGSDKTLWLECNAREQNGVSFTKGCYVGQENTARMHHRDKVNRKLVVEPVSSANGDARAVYPELGLAVRVARVGS
;
A
#
# COMPACT_ATOMS: atom_id res chain seq x y z
N MET A 1 18.91 -13.78 -17.06
CA MET A 1 18.66 -13.05 -15.80
C MET A 1 17.31 -12.38 -15.92
N THR A 2 16.38 -12.75 -15.06
CA THR A 2 14.97 -12.35 -15.13
C THR A 2 14.81 -10.92 -14.60
N LYS A 3 14.05 -10.08 -15.32
CA LYS A 3 13.75 -8.70 -14.93
C LYS A 3 12.61 -8.72 -13.91
N THR A 4 12.91 -8.50 -12.63
CA THR A 4 11.94 -8.75 -11.55
C THR A 4 11.89 -7.68 -10.48
N THR A 5 12.90 -6.82 -10.34
CA THR A 5 12.94 -5.81 -9.27
C THR A 5 12.05 -4.60 -9.56
N LEU A 6 11.16 -4.24 -8.63
CA LEU A 6 10.38 -3.00 -8.69
C LEU A 6 11.20 -1.85 -8.10
N VAL A 7 11.74 -0.99 -8.97
CA VAL A 7 12.69 0.07 -8.57
C VAL A 7 12.04 1.32 -7.99
N ASP A 8 10.73 1.48 -8.19
CA ASP A 8 9.88 2.49 -7.56
C ASP A 8 9.40 2.06 -6.16
N ARG A 9 9.75 0.84 -5.75
CA ARG A 9 9.48 0.27 -4.42
C ARG A 9 10.76 0.12 -3.63
N ALA A 10 10.64 0.22 -2.31
CA ALA A 10 11.74 0.02 -1.37
C ALA A 10 11.26 -0.71 -0.12
N LEU A 11 12.21 -1.26 0.64
CA LEU A 11 11.92 -1.95 1.90
C LEU A 11 12.39 -1.13 3.09
N VAL A 12 11.44 -0.76 3.96
CA VAL A 12 11.74 -0.24 5.30
C VAL A 12 11.61 -1.38 6.30
N ARG A 13 12.71 -1.71 6.97
CA ARG A 13 12.77 -2.74 8.02
C ARG A 13 12.42 -2.15 9.38
N LEU A 14 11.58 -2.85 10.11
CA LEU A 14 11.28 -2.63 11.52
C LEU A 14 11.83 -3.81 12.31
N SER A 15 12.80 -3.55 13.20
CA SER A 15 13.44 -4.57 14.03
C SER A 15 13.43 -4.18 15.49
N GLY A 16 13.23 -5.13 16.41
CA GLY A 16 13.27 -4.88 17.86
C GLY A 16 12.10 -5.48 18.61
N GLU A 17 11.89 -5.03 19.84
CA GLU A 17 10.86 -5.60 20.71
C GLU A 17 9.44 -5.22 20.25
N ASP A 18 8.58 -6.23 20.11
CA ASP A 18 7.16 -6.08 19.80
C ASP A 18 6.87 -5.20 18.55
N VAL A 19 7.65 -5.37 17.47
CA VAL A 19 7.42 -4.63 16.21
C VAL A 19 6.03 -4.87 15.62
N ARG A 20 5.50 -6.09 15.79
CA ARG A 20 4.15 -6.47 15.37
C ARG A 20 3.09 -5.74 16.18
N GLY A 21 3.17 -5.72 17.51
CA GLY A 21 2.24 -4.95 18.35
C GLY A 21 2.33 -3.45 18.11
N PHE A 22 3.54 -2.92 17.93
CA PHE A 22 3.77 -1.54 17.54
C PHE A 22 3.07 -1.17 16.23
N LEU A 23 3.29 -1.93 15.16
CA LEU A 23 2.68 -1.63 13.87
C LEU A 23 1.17 -1.90 13.87
N GLN A 24 0.71 -2.91 14.60
CA GLN A 24 -0.71 -3.27 14.72
C GLN A 24 -1.58 -2.10 15.19
N GLY A 25 -1.08 -1.27 16.12
CA GLY A 25 -1.80 -0.08 16.59
C GLY A 25 -1.80 1.11 15.61
N LEU A 26 -1.08 1.04 14.50
CA LEU A 26 -0.88 2.17 13.58
C LEU A 26 -1.52 1.98 12.21
N VAL A 27 -1.64 0.74 11.75
CA VAL A 27 -2.03 0.44 10.36
C VAL A 27 -3.40 -0.20 10.25
N THR A 28 -4.01 -0.09 9.08
CA THR A 28 -5.41 -0.50 8.84
C THR A 28 -5.66 -2.01 8.83
N ASN A 29 -4.63 -2.83 8.64
CA ASN A 29 -4.78 -4.27 8.48
C ASN A 29 -4.12 -5.07 9.61
N ASP A 30 -4.51 -6.33 9.77
CA ASP A 30 -4.03 -7.20 10.84
C ASP A 30 -2.63 -7.72 10.53
N VAL A 31 -1.63 -7.20 11.25
CA VAL A 31 -0.22 -7.62 11.11
C VAL A 31 0.19 -8.68 12.13
N LEU A 32 -0.75 -9.13 12.98
CA LEU A 32 -0.55 -10.28 13.87
C LEU A 32 -0.87 -11.60 13.18
N GLY A 33 -1.66 -11.55 12.10
CA GLY A 33 -2.04 -12.70 11.28
C GLY A 33 -1.03 -13.06 10.19
N PRO A 34 -1.48 -13.86 9.20
CA PRO A 34 -0.67 -14.22 8.02
C PRO A 34 -0.23 -12.99 7.24
N LEU A 35 1.03 -12.98 6.81
CA LEU A 35 1.64 -11.95 5.97
C LEU A 35 2.07 -12.55 4.61
N PRO A 36 2.08 -11.79 3.50
CA PRO A 36 1.92 -10.35 3.45
C PRO A 36 0.47 -9.85 3.41
N VAL A 37 0.26 -8.63 3.90
CA VAL A 37 -1.02 -7.90 3.79
C VAL A 37 -0.80 -6.49 3.27
N TRP A 38 -1.77 -5.93 2.54
CA TRP A 38 -1.79 -4.52 2.20
C TRP A 38 -2.39 -3.70 3.35
N ALA A 39 -1.74 -2.60 3.70
CA ALA A 39 -2.19 -1.74 4.79
C ALA A 39 -1.88 -0.27 4.49
N GLY A 40 -2.68 0.61 5.10
CA GLY A 40 -2.48 2.05 5.09
C GLY A 40 -2.00 2.57 6.45
N LEU A 41 -1.15 3.59 6.43
CA LEU A 41 -0.97 4.50 7.55
C LEU A 41 -1.84 5.72 7.31
N LEU A 42 -2.72 6.06 8.25
CA LEU A 42 -3.75 7.09 8.05
C LEU A 42 -3.49 8.35 8.87
N THR A 43 -4.17 9.43 8.47
CA THR A 43 -4.45 10.55 9.37
C THR A 43 -5.43 10.11 10.47
N PRO A 44 -5.52 10.85 11.60
CA PRO A 44 -6.59 10.62 12.59
C PRO A 44 -8.00 10.73 11.99
N GLN A 45 -8.15 11.48 10.89
CA GLN A 45 -9.41 11.60 10.14
C GLN A 45 -9.66 10.44 9.16
N GLY A 46 -8.82 9.39 9.14
CA GLY A 46 -9.01 8.20 8.31
C GLY A 46 -8.63 8.39 6.84
N LYS A 47 -7.79 9.38 6.52
CA LYS A 47 -7.31 9.64 5.16
C LYS A 47 -5.94 8.99 4.93
N ALA A 48 -5.70 8.46 3.74
CA ALA A 48 -4.46 7.74 3.41
C ALA A 48 -3.25 8.69 3.42
N LEU A 49 -2.22 8.38 4.21
CA LEU A 49 -0.92 9.04 4.15
C LEU A 49 0.08 8.23 3.33
N PHE A 50 0.17 6.93 3.64
CA PHE A 50 1.05 5.98 2.97
C PHE A 50 0.32 4.65 2.83
N ASP A 51 0.64 3.91 1.78
CA ASP A 51 0.27 2.51 1.63
C ASP A 51 1.52 1.65 1.44
N PHE A 52 1.43 0.40 1.90
CA PHE A 52 2.53 -0.56 1.80
C PHE A 52 2.03 -1.99 1.95
N LEU A 53 2.80 -2.95 1.44
CA LEU A 53 2.66 -4.35 1.84
C LEU A 53 3.54 -4.60 3.06
N VAL A 54 2.98 -5.25 4.08
CA VAL A 54 3.70 -5.66 5.28
C VAL A 54 4.11 -7.12 5.10
N TRP A 55 5.41 -7.40 5.15
CA TRP A 55 5.98 -8.75 5.06
C TRP A 55 6.58 -9.19 6.39
N ALA A 56 6.54 -10.49 6.67
CA ALA A 56 7.28 -11.08 7.77
C ALA A 56 8.73 -11.35 7.35
N ASP A 57 9.69 -11.10 8.24
CA ASP A 57 11.07 -11.56 8.09
C ASP A 57 11.62 -12.01 9.46
N GLY A 58 11.34 -13.26 9.83
CA GLY A 58 11.55 -13.74 11.20
C GLY A 58 10.70 -12.94 12.20
N ASP A 59 11.38 -12.35 13.19
CA ASP A 59 10.76 -11.48 14.20
C ASP A 59 10.57 -10.03 13.71
N ASP A 60 11.21 -9.66 12.60
CA ASP A 60 11.12 -8.33 12.00
C ASP A 60 9.92 -8.21 11.04
N LEU A 61 9.63 -6.97 10.67
CA LEU A 61 8.71 -6.64 9.58
C LEU A 61 9.42 -5.85 8.48
N LEU A 62 9.03 -6.11 7.24
CA LEU A 62 9.48 -5.36 6.06
C LEU A 62 8.29 -4.66 5.41
N LEU A 63 8.39 -3.34 5.22
CA LEU A 63 7.38 -2.54 4.54
C LEU A 63 7.81 -2.29 3.09
N ASP A 64 7.14 -2.96 2.14
CA ASP A 64 7.18 -2.63 0.71
C ASP A 64 6.41 -1.33 0.51
N CYS A 65 7.16 -0.22 0.42
CA CYS A 65 6.66 1.16 0.33
C CYS A 65 7.22 1.89 -0.90
N GLU A 66 6.63 3.04 -1.26
CA GLU A 66 7.11 3.88 -2.37
C GLU A 66 8.52 4.41 -2.07
N ALA A 67 9.46 4.18 -2.98
CA ALA A 67 10.88 4.42 -2.74
C ALA A 67 11.19 5.89 -2.40
N SER A 68 10.59 6.83 -3.14
CA SER A 68 10.75 8.27 -2.92
C SER A 68 10.22 8.75 -1.58
N GLU A 69 9.28 8.00 -0.98
CA GLU A 69 8.57 8.38 0.24
C GLU A 69 9.14 7.71 1.49
N THR A 70 10.16 6.86 1.34
CA THR A 70 10.81 6.19 2.48
C THR A 70 11.31 7.14 3.56
N PRO A 71 11.90 8.33 3.29
CA PRO A 71 12.35 9.22 4.37
C PRO A 71 11.17 9.79 5.16
N ALA A 72 10.06 10.11 4.47
CA ALA A 72 8.85 10.63 5.10
C ALA A 72 8.16 9.56 5.94
N LEU A 73 8.05 8.33 5.42
CA LEU A 73 7.48 7.19 6.14
C LEU A 73 8.30 6.84 7.39
N VAL A 74 9.63 6.72 7.26
CA VAL A 74 10.53 6.43 8.40
C VAL A 74 10.40 7.51 9.48
N LYS A 75 10.42 8.79 9.08
CA LYS A 75 10.22 9.91 10.02
C LYS A 75 8.86 9.81 10.73
N ARG A 76 7.80 9.49 10.00
CA ARG A 76 6.44 9.36 10.55
C ARG A 76 6.33 8.22 11.55
N LEU A 77 6.80 7.02 11.20
CA LEU A 77 6.80 5.86 12.10
C LEU A 77 7.70 6.08 13.32
N SER A 78 8.84 6.74 13.16
CA SER A 78 9.75 7.07 14.26
C SER A 78 9.11 7.97 15.31
N MET A 79 8.23 8.89 14.91
CA MET A 79 7.45 9.71 15.86
C MET A 79 6.49 8.85 16.70
N TYR A 80 5.88 7.82 16.12
CA TYR A 80 4.97 6.92 16.84
C TYR A 80 5.71 5.92 17.73
N ARG A 81 6.94 5.54 17.38
CA ARG A 81 7.76 4.61 18.17
C ARG A 81 8.01 5.11 19.58
N LEU A 82 8.12 6.43 19.75
CA LEU A 82 8.56 7.05 21.01
C LEU A 82 9.91 6.41 21.44
N ARG A 83 10.01 6.02 22.71
CA ARG A 83 11.20 5.41 23.32
C ARG A 83 11.23 3.88 23.20
N LYS A 84 10.31 3.25 22.45
CA LYS A 84 10.35 1.80 22.23
C LYS A 84 11.68 1.43 21.52
N PRO A 85 12.34 0.33 21.90
CA PRO A 85 13.61 -0.11 21.31
C PRO A 85 13.38 -0.78 19.96
N ILE A 86 12.87 -0.02 18.98
CA ILE A 86 12.57 -0.50 17.62
C ILE A 86 13.41 0.29 16.61
N THR A 87 14.28 -0.35 15.85
CA THR A 87 14.96 0.27 14.71
C THR A 87 14.00 0.35 13.53
N ILE A 88 13.94 1.50 12.87
CA ILE A 88 13.13 1.73 11.66
C ILE A 88 14.05 2.35 10.61
N ALA A 89 14.40 1.60 9.58
CA ALA A 89 15.39 2.03 8.60
C ALA A 89 15.14 1.41 7.22
N LEU A 90 15.62 2.08 6.18
CA LEU A 90 15.70 1.50 4.84
C LEU A 90 16.65 0.30 4.86
N ASP A 91 16.27 -0.80 4.20
CA ASP A 91 17.13 -1.96 3.97
C ASP A 91 17.45 -2.07 2.47
N PRO A 92 18.58 -1.48 2.00
CA PRO A 92 18.93 -1.48 0.59
C PRO A 92 19.50 -2.83 0.12
N SER A 93 19.74 -3.78 1.03
CA SER A 93 20.24 -5.12 0.67
C SER A 93 19.14 -6.00 0.06
N LEU A 94 17.88 -5.61 0.24
CA LEU A 94 16.70 -6.29 -0.23
C LEU A 94 15.90 -5.38 -1.16
N ALA A 95 15.15 -6.00 -2.07
CA ALA A 95 14.25 -5.34 -2.98
C ALA A 95 12.94 -6.10 -3.09
N VAL A 96 11.91 -5.40 -3.57
CA VAL A 96 10.62 -5.99 -3.91
C VAL A 96 10.72 -6.52 -5.33
N HIS A 97 10.33 -7.76 -5.53
CA HIS A 97 10.28 -8.39 -6.83
C HIS A 97 8.86 -8.73 -7.24
N TRP A 98 8.62 -8.76 -8.55
CA TRP A 98 7.35 -9.09 -9.14
C TRP A 98 7.49 -9.95 -10.40
N SER A 99 6.52 -10.83 -10.63
CA SER A 99 6.32 -11.58 -11.86
C SER A 99 4.82 -11.77 -12.13
N PRO A 100 4.33 -11.58 -13.37
CA PRO A 100 2.95 -11.90 -13.72
C PRO A 100 2.70 -13.43 -13.74
N ALA A 101 3.75 -14.22 -13.96
CA ALA A 101 3.68 -15.68 -13.99
C ALA A 101 4.03 -16.30 -12.64
N ALA A 102 3.40 -17.43 -12.33
CA ALA A 102 3.72 -18.24 -11.16
C ALA A 102 5.15 -18.80 -11.22
N GLY A 103 5.75 -19.05 -10.06
CA GLY A 103 7.04 -19.74 -9.95
C GLY A 103 7.83 -19.38 -8.71
N ARG A 104 7.81 -18.10 -8.31
CA ARG A 104 8.45 -17.61 -7.08
C ARG A 104 7.54 -16.63 -6.37
N GLY A 105 7.60 -16.64 -5.04
CA GLY A 105 6.85 -15.72 -4.21
C GLY A 105 5.42 -16.15 -3.97
N VAL A 106 4.62 -15.20 -3.50
CA VAL A 106 3.20 -15.38 -3.17
C VAL A 106 2.34 -14.47 -4.04
N PRO A 107 1.07 -14.79 -4.29
CA PRO A 107 0.16 -13.89 -4.97
C PRO A 107 0.11 -12.51 -4.28
N ASP A 108 0.00 -11.43 -5.06
CA ASP A 108 -0.19 -10.09 -4.49
C ASP A 108 -1.49 -10.07 -3.64
N PRO A 109 -1.44 -9.63 -2.37
CA PRO A 109 -2.58 -9.75 -1.46
C PRO A 109 -3.74 -8.82 -1.82
N ARG A 110 -3.52 -7.81 -2.67
CA ARG A 110 -4.57 -6.89 -3.12
C ARG A 110 -5.49 -7.53 -4.16
N ASP A 111 -4.89 -8.27 -5.09
CA ASP A 111 -5.57 -8.99 -6.15
C ASP A 111 -4.62 -10.06 -6.72
N PRO A 112 -4.94 -11.37 -6.60
CA PRO A 112 -4.11 -12.45 -7.12
C PRO A 112 -3.80 -12.35 -8.62
N GLY A 113 -4.65 -11.67 -9.40
CA GLY A 113 -4.43 -11.43 -10.83
C GLY A 113 -3.35 -10.39 -11.13
N LEU A 114 -2.79 -9.71 -10.12
CA LEU A 114 -1.56 -8.92 -10.28
C LEU A 114 -0.33 -9.79 -10.46
N GLY A 115 -0.39 -11.10 -10.14
CA GLY A 115 0.76 -12.00 -10.18
C GLY A 115 1.40 -12.16 -8.82
N PHE A 116 2.71 -12.42 -8.81
CA PHE A 116 3.44 -12.90 -7.64
C PHE A 116 4.49 -11.90 -7.17
N ARG A 117 4.63 -11.76 -5.87
CA ARG A 117 5.56 -10.87 -5.16
C ARG A 117 6.50 -11.67 -4.27
N TRP A 118 7.74 -11.21 -4.13
CA TRP A 118 8.68 -11.73 -3.13
C TRP A 118 9.74 -10.69 -2.76
N ILE A 119 10.47 -10.97 -1.69
CA ILE A 119 11.61 -10.18 -1.24
C ILE A 119 12.90 -10.98 -1.49
N ALA A 120 13.90 -10.34 -2.09
CA ALA A 120 15.22 -10.91 -2.35
C ALA A 120 16.23 -9.77 -2.60
N PRO A 121 17.55 -10.07 -2.69
CA PRO A 121 18.52 -9.08 -3.14
C PRO A 121 18.18 -8.54 -4.54
N PRO A 122 18.46 -7.25 -4.83
CA PRO A 122 18.08 -6.61 -6.08
C PRO A 122 18.69 -7.29 -7.32
N GLU A 123 17.90 -7.39 -8.38
CA GLU A 123 18.31 -7.88 -9.70
C GLU A 123 18.05 -6.79 -10.77
N LYS A 124 17.61 -7.18 -11.98
CA LYS A 124 17.27 -6.25 -13.04
C LYS A 124 15.85 -5.68 -12.84
N PRO A 125 15.61 -4.41 -13.20
CA PRO A 125 14.28 -3.80 -13.10
C PRO A 125 13.22 -4.61 -13.87
N ALA A 126 12.08 -4.85 -13.24
CA ALA A 126 10.90 -5.42 -13.87
C ALA A 126 10.28 -4.44 -14.88
N GLU A 127 9.51 -4.99 -15.81
CA GLU A 127 8.83 -4.25 -16.87
C GLU A 127 7.34 -4.59 -16.85
N GLY A 128 6.47 -3.61 -17.07
CA GLY A 128 5.02 -3.84 -17.17
C GLY A 128 4.26 -3.83 -15.84
N TRP A 129 4.91 -3.53 -14.70
CA TRP A 129 4.25 -3.42 -13.39
C TRP A 129 3.10 -2.42 -13.41
N HIS A 130 3.34 -1.17 -13.85
CA HIS A 130 2.30 -0.13 -13.89
C HIS A 130 1.15 -0.50 -14.82
N ALA A 131 1.43 -1.04 -16.01
CA ALA A 131 0.41 -1.48 -16.95
C ALA A 131 -0.49 -2.58 -16.35
N GLN A 132 0.12 -3.62 -15.75
CA GLN A 132 -0.63 -4.69 -15.08
C GLN A 132 -1.48 -4.12 -13.95
N ARG A 133 -0.88 -3.33 -13.05
CA ARG A 133 -1.54 -2.79 -11.86
C ARG A 133 -2.73 -1.91 -12.23
N LEU A 134 -2.52 -0.95 -13.13
CA LEU A 134 -3.54 0.00 -13.55
C LEU A 134 -4.66 -0.67 -14.34
N SER A 135 -4.35 -1.67 -15.19
CA SER A 135 -5.39 -2.43 -15.91
C SER A 135 -6.38 -3.17 -14.99
N ARG A 136 -5.99 -3.40 -13.74
CA ARG A 136 -6.80 -4.06 -12.71
C ARG A 136 -7.45 -3.08 -11.73
N GLY A 137 -7.32 -1.77 -11.96
CA GLY A 137 -7.90 -0.74 -11.08
C GLY A 137 -7.21 -0.65 -9.71
N ILE A 138 -5.99 -1.18 -9.58
CA ILE A 138 -5.25 -1.18 -8.31
C ILE A 138 -4.46 0.12 -8.23
N VAL A 139 -4.68 0.89 -7.18
CA VAL A 139 -3.94 2.13 -6.94
C VAL A 139 -2.79 1.93 -5.97
N GLU A 140 -1.71 2.69 -6.11
CA GLU A 140 -0.48 2.57 -5.33
C GLU A 140 0.26 3.91 -5.25
N GLY A 141 0.77 4.24 -4.06
CA GLY A 141 1.64 5.41 -3.88
C GLY A 141 0.90 6.74 -3.71
N ILE A 142 1.65 7.73 -3.26
CA ILE A 142 1.13 9.02 -2.81
C ILE A 142 0.44 9.80 -3.92
N ALA A 143 0.98 9.76 -5.15
CA ALA A 143 0.41 10.49 -6.28
C ALA A 143 -1.03 10.04 -6.56
N GLU A 144 -1.29 8.74 -6.52
CA GLU A 144 -2.59 8.15 -6.81
C GLU A 144 -3.56 8.28 -5.63
N LEU A 145 -3.09 8.02 -4.40
CA LEU A 145 -3.88 8.15 -3.17
C LEU A 145 -4.17 9.62 -2.83
N GLY A 146 -3.35 10.54 -3.31
CA GLY A 146 -3.48 11.98 -3.15
C GLY A 146 -2.95 12.53 -1.83
N SER A 147 -2.18 11.75 -1.05
CA SER A 147 -1.58 12.08 0.26
C SER A 147 -2.45 12.98 1.13
N ASP A 148 -3.22 12.39 2.04
CA ASP A 148 -4.17 13.05 2.95
C ASP A 148 -5.47 13.58 2.32
N LYS A 149 -5.69 13.35 1.02
CA LYS A 149 -6.90 13.84 0.35
C LYS A 149 -8.02 12.82 0.23
N THR A 150 -7.71 11.52 0.34
CA THR A 150 -8.66 10.43 0.06
C THR A 150 -8.87 9.58 1.31
N LEU A 151 -10.14 9.27 1.63
CA LEU A 151 -10.47 8.38 2.75
C LEU A 151 -10.09 6.94 2.41
N TRP A 152 -9.65 6.16 3.40
CA TRP A 152 -9.09 4.83 3.13
C TRP A 152 -10.03 3.89 2.35
N LEU A 153 -11.34 3.90 2.66
CA LEU A 153 -12.31 3.09 1.92
C LEU A 153 -12.63 3.64 0.52
N GLU A 154 -12.39 4.93 0.25
CA GLU A 154 -12.44 5.47 -1.11
C GLU A 154 -11.24 4.98 -1.95
N CYS A 155 -10.17 4.46 -1.32
CA CYS A 155 -9.04 3.83 -2.02
C CYS A 155 -9.27 2.35 -2.37
N ASN A 156 -10.53 1.87 -2.33
CA ASN A 156 -10.89 0.45 -2.55
C ASN A 156 -10.33 -0.52 -1.49
N ALA A 157 -9.95 -0.02 -0.31
CA ALA A 157 -9.32 -0.84 0.71
C ALA A 157 -10.20 -1.97 1.26
N ARG A 158 -11.52 -1.85 1.19
CA ARG A 158 -12.43 -2.94 1.58
C ARG A 158 -12.36 -4.07 0.55
N GLU A 159 -12.37 -3.74 -0.74
CA GLU A 159 -12.44 -4.70 -1.84
C GLU A 159 -11.07 -5.33 -2.15
N GLN A 160 -9.98 -4.62 -1.84
CA GLN A 160 -8.60 -5.04 -2.12
C GLN A 160 -7.87 -5.51 -0.85
N ASN A 161 -8.60 -6.03 0.13
CA ASN A 161 -8.05 -6.62 1.36
C ASN A 161 -7.10 -5.69 2.15
N GLY A 162 -7.34 -4.38 2.11
CA GLY A 162 -6.50 -3.33 2.72
C GLY A 162 -6.88 -2.94 4.15
N VAL A 163 -7.89 -3.56 4.74
CA VAL A 163 -8.38 -3.24 6.09
C VAL A 163 -8.94 -4.47 6.78
N SER A 164 -8.62 -4.63 8.06
CA SER A 164 -9.28 -5.60 8.93
C SER A 164 -10.32 -4.88 9.78
N PHE A 165 -11.56 -5.35 9.73
CA PHE A 165 -12.66 -4.83 10.56
C PHE A 165 -12.80 -5.57 11.91
N THR A 166 -12.01 -6.62 12.12
CA THR A 166 -12.03 -7.45 13.33
C THR A 166 -10.82 -7.24 14.23
N LYS A 167 -9.80 -6.50 13.77
CA LYS A 167 -8.63 -6.16 14.58
C LYS A 167 -8.92 -5.08 15.62
N GLY A 168 -8.01 -4.95 16.58
CA GLY A 168 -8.02 -3.87 17.58
C GLY A 168 -7.82 -2.47 17.00
N CYS A 169 -7.81 -1.47 17.87
CA CYS A 169 -7.76 -0.06 17.48
C CYS A 169 -6.51 0.31 16.68
N TYR A 170 -6.69 1.21 15.69
CA TYR A 170 -5.60 1.82 14.94
C TYR A 170 -5.91 3.29 14.61
N VAL A 171 -4.88 4.06 14.23
CA VAL A 171 -5.02 5.48 13.89
C VAL A 171 -5.97 5.69 12.70
N GLY A 172 -7.02 6.50 12.88
CA GLY A 172 -8.00 6.77 11.82
C GLY A 172 -9.08 5.71 11.64
N GLN A 173 -9.16 4.72 12.55
CA GLN A 173 -10.17 3.66 12.50
C GLN A 173 -11.61 4.19 12.56
N GLU A 174 -11.88 5.21 13.37
CA GLU A 174 -13.27 5.64 13.66
C GLU A 174 -14.04 6.03 12.39
N ASN A 175 -13.42 6.80 11.49
CA ASN A 175 -14.04 7.12 10.19
C ASN A 175 -14.15 5.91 9.28
N THR A 176 -13.12 5.05 9.24
CA THR A 176 -13.10 3.82 8.43
C THR A 176 -14.24 2.87 8.84
N ALA A 177 -14.35 2.59 10.15
CA ALA A 177 -15.41 1.77 10.71
C ALA A 177 -16.79 2.41 10.47
N ARG A 178 -16.96 3.71 10.71
CA ARG A 178 -18.23 4.40 10.49
C ARG A 178 -18.71 4.32 9.04
N MET A 179 -17.81 4.44 8.07
CA MET A 179 -18.14 4.30 6.65
C MET A 179 -18.56 2.87 6.30
N HIS A 180 -17.86 1.86 6.83
CA HIS A 180 -18.20 0.45 6.65
C HIS A 180 -19.59 0.11 7.20
N HIS A 181 -19.87 0.46 8.45
CA HIS A 181 -21.16 0.14 9.10
C HIS A 181 -22.36 0.83 8.45
N ARG A 182 -22.16 1.98 7.81
CA ARG A 182 -23.21 2.73 7.11
C ARG A 182 -23.33 2.38 5.63
N ASP A 183 -22.49 1.45 5.15
CA ASP A 183 -22.29 1.13 3.73
C ASP A 183 -22.16 2.39 2.85
N LYS A 184 -21.46 3.41 3.38
CA LYS A 184 -21.47 4.78 2.83
C LYS A 184 -20.15 5.12 2.15
N VAL A 185 -19.87 4.44 1.03
CA VAL A 185 -18.74 4.78 0.13
C VAL A 185 -19.30 5.28 -1.19
N ASN A 186 -19.51 6.59 -1.28
CA ASN A 186 -20.16 7.22 -2.45
C ASN A 186 -19.14 7.68 -3.52
N ARG A 187 -17.85 7.54 -3.25
CA ARG A 187 -16.76 7.83 -4.18
C ARG A 187 -15.64 6.83 -4.04
N LYS A 188 -14.93 6.53 -5.12
CA LYS A 188 -13.77 5.64 -5.16
C LYS A 188 -12.69 6.17 -6.09
N LEU A 189 -11.46 5.76 -5.84
CA LEU A 189 -10.39 5.86 -6.82
C LEU A 189 -10.67 4.87 -7.94
N VAL A 190 -10.63 5.36 -9.17
CA VAL A 190 -10.82 4.58 -10.39
C VAL A 190 -9.67 4.83 -11.35
N VAL A 191 -9.32 3.80 -12.10
CA VAL A 191 -8.42 3.89 -13.25
C VAL A 191 -9.30 3.94 -14.51
N GLU A 192 -9.11 4.95 -15.34
CA GLU A 192 -9.90 5.17 -16.54
C GLU A 192 -9.04 5.71 -17.69
N PRO A 193 -9.49 5.63 -18.96
CA PRO A 193 -8.80 6.26 -20.08
C PRO A 193 -8.64 7.79 -19.90
N VAL A 194 -7.54 8.34 -20.38
CA VAL A 194 -7.34 9.79 -20.44
C VAL A 194 -8.37 10.41 -21.38
N SER A 195 -9.12 11.41 -20.90
CA SER A 195 -10.03 12.23 -21.72
C SER A 195 -9.88 13.72 -21.40
N SER A 196 -10.14 14.57 -22.40
CA SER A 196 -10.11 16.04 -22.28
C SER A 196 -11.25 16.61 -21.43
N ALA A 197 -12.34 15.85 -21.23
CA ALA A 197 -13.44 16.21 -20.33
C ALA A 197 -13.10 15.93 -18.85
N ASN A 198 -11.97 15.25 -18.60
CA ASN A 198 -11.63 14.76 -17.27
C ASN A 198 -10.62 15.72 -16.63
N GLY A 199 -11.10 16.79 -15.99
CA GLY A 199 -10.29 17.57 -15.06
C GLY A 199 -9.83 16.77 -13.82
N ASP A 200 -8.95 17.38 -13.02
CA ASP A 200 -8.54 16.99 -11.65
C ASP A 200 -8.16 15.50 -11.43
N ALA A 201 -7.33 14.94 -12.30
CA ALA A 201 -6.72 13.63 -12.07
C ALA A 201 -5.82 13.64 -10.83
N ARG A 202 -5.77 12.53 -10.09
CA ARG A 202 -4.74 12.27 -9.09
C ARG A 202 -3.38 12.04 -9.76
N ALA A 203 -3.38 11.18 -10.77
CA ALA A 203 -2.21 10.84 -11.58
C ALA A 203 -2.62 10.58 -13.03
N VAL A 204 -1.72 10.84 -13.97
CA VAL A 204 -1.89 10.60 -15.40
C VAL A 204 -0.69 9.81 -15.89
N TYR A 205 -0.95 8.77 -16.70
CA TYR A 205 0.02 7.87 -17.32
C TYR A 205 -0.14 7.97 -18.84
N PRO A 206 0.43 9.00 -19.49
CA PRO A 206 0.24 9.24 -20.93
C PRO A 206 0.65 8.06 -21.80
N GLU A 207 1.71 7.35 -21.41
CA GLU A 207 2.25 6.18 -22.11
C GLU A 207 1.32 4.97 -22.07
N LEU A 208 0.40 4.92 -21.09
CA LEU A 208 -0.62 3.88 -20.98
C LEU A 208 -2.00 4.37 -21.45
N GLY A 209 -2.15 5.68 -21.71
CA GLY A 209 -3.45 6.29 -21.98
C GLY A 209 -4.42 6.21 -20.79
N LEU A 210 -3.91 6.11 -19.55
CA LEU A 210 -4.70 5.93 -18.33
C LEU A 210 -4.54 7.10 -17.36
N ALA A 211 -5.54 7.31 -16.51
CA ALA A 211 -5.51 8.26 -15.40
C ALA A 211 -6.18 7.67 -14.15
N VAL A 212 -5.71 8.08 -12.98
CA VAL A 212 -6.32 7.77 -11.69
C VAL A 212 -7.11 8.97 -11.21
N ARG A 213 -8.38 8.76 -10.82
CA ARG A 213 -9.28 9.84 -10.37
C ARG A 213 -10.20 9.40 -9.27
N VAL A 214 -10.81 10.36 -8.59
CA VAL A 214 -11.92 10.10 -7.66
C VAL A 214 -13.24 10.20 -8.44
N ALA A 215 -13.96 9.09 -8.58
CA ALA A 215 -15.27 9.04 -9.21
C ALA A 215 -16.38 8.75 -8.20
N ARG A 216 -17.62 9.18 -8.48
CA ARG A 216 -18.79 8.79 -7.69
C ARG A 216 -19.17 7.34 -8.00
N VAL A 217 -19.62 6.61 -6.99
CA VAL A 217 -20.03 5.21 -7.09
C VAL A 217 -21.52 5.14 -6.81
N GLY A 218 -22.28 4.52 -7.72
CA GLY A 218 -23.73 4.44 -7.64
C GLY A 218 -24.43 5.70 -8.19
N SER A 219 -24.96 5.57 -9.41
CA SER A 219 -26.11 6.34 -9.91
C SER A 219 -27.28 5.38 -10.07
#